data_AF-A0A1G3ABP1-F1
#
_entry.id   AF-A0A1G3ABP1-F1
#
_cell.length_a   1.000
_cell.length_b   1.000
_cell.length_c   1.000
_cell.angle_alpha   90.00
_cell.angle_beta   90.00
_cell.angle_gamma   90.00
#
_symmetry.space_group_name_H-M   'P 1'
#
loop_
_entity.id
_entity.type
_entity.pdbx_description
1 polymer ?
#
loop_
_entity_poly.entity_id
_entity_poly.type
_entity_poly.pdbx_seq_one_letter_code
_entity_poly.pdbx_strand_id
1 'polypeptide(L)'
;MNNRATADPNDPDNALENILASGGGLYCWNGGVNIQDCNVSGNLADFSGGGVYLRDVSGASFTNSLFINNLAGRDGGGVSANWFTSLAVSNCTFSANAVVDNIGEPNDASFGGGLYNSYESNCVITDSIFWNNQAVTGKAIVVGTGFEFDRRPATLSISYSDVQNGQAGVFVQPGCILDYDPSNINRDPLFVDGPLGGYYLSQIEAGQARTSPCVDAGSDNATNTGMWNYTTRTDEVSDAGRVDMGFHHPLTHPCRLCDLAFDGVIDFQDYARVAEAWLEDSCSKQNAWCRGADLTSDTRVDFRDILFLADCWLVFDATAPKPDPSRWETEPYLSSGSSITMEAELAFDAWGWDVEYYFDCIDDAGCHDSGWQTSPTYTDTALASDVEFGYRVRTRDGVQWIPDDGTDEPGNKTEWSEIRYAGHDNIPPVPAPYIQTITAASPTSISMVATTAYDDSGVEYYFDNVVGNGHDSGWIAGPNYTDVNLAPDMEYGYRVRARDRSSAQNVTPWSDTVLLTTPPLADTIPPDPNPMQWDPTVDANGFDGTPREIEIDVGTSFDFWATMTAVVAVDAGGGPVQYFFECTSEPGFNSGWIATNTYQVLLGRRGQGRAFRVKARDQWGNETGWSPIDVAD
;
A
#
# COMPACT_ATOMS: atom_id res chain seq x y z
N MET A 1 24.41 21.19 -3.96
CA MET A 1 24.82 22.35 -3.11
C MET A 1 23.77 23.42 -3.29
N ASN A 2 23.31 24.05 -2.21
CA ASN A 2 22.24 25.05 -2.27
C ASN A 2 22.85 26.42 -1.96
N ASN A 3 23.16 27.20 -2.99
CA ASN A 3 23.64 28.57 -2.80
C ASN A 3 22.45 29.53 -2.64
N ARG A 4 22.63 30.59 -1.86
CA ARG A 4 21.62 31.63 -1.66
C ARG A 4 22.20 33.03 -1.89
N ALA A 5 21.66 33.75 -2.86
CA ALA A 5 21.92 35.17 -3.05
C ALA A 5 20.87 35.99 -2.30
N THR A 6 21.30 36.76 -1.29
CA THR A 6 20.46 37.67 -0.50
C THR A 6 21.03 39.09 -0.50
N ALA A 7 20.17 40.09 -0.33
CA ALA A 7 20.64 41.45 -0.07
C ALA A 7 21.20 41.54 1.35
N ASP A 8 22.31 42.25 1.54
CA ASP A 8 22.82 42.55 2.89
C ASP A 8 22.03 43.71 3.50
N PRO A 9 21.28 43.51 4.59
CA PRO A 9 20.48 44.56 5.23
C PRO A 9 21.35 45.64 5.90
N ASN A 10 22.65 45.41 6.07
CA ASN A 10 23.59 46.37 6.65
C ASN A 10 24.49 47.06 5.61
N ASP A 11 24.28 46.77 4.32
CA ASP A 11 25.04 47.41 3.26
C ASP A 11 24.69 48.92 3.22
N PRO A 12 25.66 49.82 3.45
CA PRO A 12 25.42 51.26 3.44
C PRO A 12 24.94 51.79 2.08
N ASP A 13 25.19 51.05 0.99
CA ASP A 13 24.71 51.36 -0.36
C ASP A 13 23.28 50.82 -0.60
N ASN A 14 22.75 49.98 0.30
CA ASN A 14 21.39 49.43 0.26
C ASN A 14 20.33 50.34 0.94
N ALA A 15 20.70 51.58 1.32
CA ALA A 15 19.78 52.54 1.94
C ALA A 15 18.59 52.97 1.05
N LEU A 16 18.56 52.53 -0.22
CA LEU A 16 17.51 52.79 -1.22
C LEU A 16 16.86 51.50 -1.79
N GLU A 17 17.09 50.31 -1.20
CA GLU A 17 16.58 49.00 -1.70
C GLU A 17 17.00 48.63 -3.14
N ASN A 18 18.11 49.18 -3.64
CA ASN A 18 18.52 49.01 -5.04
C ASN A 18 19.50 47.84 -5.29
N ILE A 19 19.90 47.09 -4.24
CA ILE A 19 20.79 45.94 -4.41
C ILE A 19 19.96 44.68 -4.67
N LEU A 20 19.99 44.22 -5.91
CA LEU A 20 19.17 43.13 -6.42
C LEU A 20 19.94 41.80 -6.34
N ALA A 21 19.64 40.99 -5.33
CA ALA A 21 20.32 39.72 -5.10
C ALA A 21 19.98 38.68 -6.18
N SER A 22 20.88 38.50 -7.14
CA SER A 22 20.65 37.73 -8.36
C SER A 22 21.73 36.66 -8.55
N GLY A 23 21.41 35.60 -9.31
CA GLY A 23 22.36 34.55 -9.68
C GLY A 23 22.73 33.66 -8.49
N GLY A 24 21.72 32.98 -7.92
CA GLY A 24 21.89 32.16 -6.72
C GLY A 24 23.00 31.12 -6.88
N GLY A 25 23.04 30.42 -8.01
CA GLY A 25 24.14 29.52 -8.37
C GLY A 25 25.30 30.22 -9.07
N LEU A 26 25.00 31.01 -10.12
CA LEU A 26 26.00 31.74 -10.90
C LEU A 26 25.49 33.12 -11.32
N TYR A 27 26.31 34.13 -11.11
CA TYR A 27 26.10 35.48 -11.62
C TYR A 27 27.20 35.84 -12.61
N CYS A 28 26.83 36.08 -13.87
CA CYS A 28 27.75 36.53 -14.91
C CYS A 28 27.35 37.92 -15.41
N TRP A 29 28.26 38.88 -15.27
CA TRP A 29 28.11 40.21 -15.85
C TRP A 29 29.29 40.49 -16.77
N ASN A 30 28.97 40.59 -18.06
CA ASN A 30 29.93 40.77 -19.15
C ASN A 30 30.85 39.55 -19.38
N GLY A 31 31.22 39.30 -20.64
CA GLY A 31 32.06 38.16 -21.06
C GLY A 31 31.27 37.04 -21.73
N GLY A 32 31.70 35.79 -21.51
CA GLY A 32 31.09 34.56 -22.01
C GLY A 32 31.11 33.47 -20.93
N VAL A 33 30.13 32.58 -20.95
CA VAL A 33 30.00 31.47 -19.99
C VAL A 33 29.67 30.18 -20.75
N ASN A 34 30.40 29.11 -20.45
CA ASN A 34 30.08 27.78 -20.94
C ASN A 34 29.72 26.89 -19.74
N ILE A 35 28.48 26.41 -19.69
CA ILE A 35 28.01 25.44 -18.70
C ILE A 35 27.76 24.14 -19.46
N GLN A 36 28.58 23.14 -19.19
CA GLN A 36 28.52 21.87 -19.88
C GLN A 36 28.60 20.72 -18.87
N ASP A 37 27.77 19.70 -19.02
CA ASP A 37 27.76 18.50 -18.15
C ASP A 37 27.60 18.85 -16.66
N CYS A 38 26.77 19.86 -16.37
CA CYS A 38 26.61 20.43 -15.04
C CYS A 38 25.22 20.17 -14.46
N ASN A 39 25.17 20.04 -13.13
CA ASN A 39 23.92 20.04 -12.36
C ASN A 39 23.82 21.32 -11.52
N VAL A 40 23.06 22.30 -12.03
CA VAL A 40 22.73 23.56 -11.35
C VAL A 40 21.41 23.37 -10.61
N SER A 41 21.49 22.94 -9.35
CA SER A 41 20.30 22.56 -8.58
C SER A 41 20.15 23.26 -7.24
N GLY A 42 18.92 23.54 -6.82
CA GLY A 42 18.61 23.91 -5.44
C GLY A 42 19.12 25.29 -5.02
N ASN A 43 19.41 26.17 -5.97
CA ASN A 43 19.90 27.51 -5.71
C ASN A 43 18.75 28.51 -5.52
N LEU A 44 18.98 29.54 -4.72
CA LEU A 44 18.00 30.56 -4.39
C LEU A 44 18.56 31.96 -4.64
N ALA A 45 17.80 32.81 -5.33
CA ALA A 45 18.06 34.23 -5.42
C ALA A 45 16.84 35.01 -4.93
N ASP A 46 17.02 35.97 -4.01
CA ASP A 46 15.91 36.80 -3.54
C ASP A 46 15.32 37.69 -4.68
N PHE A 47 16.05 37.87 -5.80
CA PHE A 47 15.60 38.63 -6.97
C PHE A 47 15.52 37.80 -8.26
N SER A 48 16.57 37.75 -9.10
CA SER A 48 16.52 37.14 -10.44
C SER A 48 17.54 36.02 -10.62
N GLY A 49 17.22 35.03 -11.46
CA GLY A 49 18.18 33.98 -11.82
C GLY A 49 18.50 33.09 -10.64
N GLY A 50 17.52 32.30 -10.18
CA GLY A 50 17.69 31.41 -9.03
C GLY A 50 18.88 30.47 -9.22
N GLY A 51 18.97 29.84 -10.39
CA GLY A 51 20.14 29.09 -10.83
C GLY A 51 21.21 30.03 -11.40
N VAL A 52 20.92 30.66 -12.54
CA VAL A 52 21.89 31.51 -13.24
C VAL A 52 21.30 32.87 -13.60
N TYR A 53 22.08 33.92 -13.38
CA TYR A 53 21.80 35.26 -13.89
C TYR A 53 22.87 35.71 -14.88
N LEU A 54 22.44 36.07 -16.08
CA LEU A 54 23.30 36.60 -17.15
C LEU A 54 22.93 38.04 -17.46
N ARG A 55 23.96 38.90 -17.53
CA ARG A 55 23.84 40.31 -17.90
C ARG A 55 24.94 40.71 -18.87
N ASP A 56 24.57 41.20 -20.05
CA ASP A 56 25.51 41.72 -21.05
C ASP A 56 26.53 40.66 -21.50
N VAL A 57 26.09 39.41 -21.64
CA VAL A 57 26.95 38.26 -21.97
C VAL A 57 26.83 37.94 -23.46
N SER A 58 27.95 38.01 -24.18
CA SER A 58 28.00 37.70 -25.62
C SER A 58 28.58 36.31 -25.84
N GLY A 59 27.72 35.32 -26.07
CA GLY A 59 28.10 33.93 -26.36
C GLY A 59 28.10 33.03 -25.12
N ALA A 60 27.01 33.06 -24.34
CA ALA A 60 26.75 32.03 -23.35
C ALA A 60 26.30 30.73 -24.03
N SER A 61 26.79 29.58 -23.57
CA SER A 61 26.37 28.26 -24.05
C SER A 61 26.09 27.33 -22.88
N PHE A 62 24.89 26.77 -22.83
CA PHE A 62 24.52 25.70 -21.90
C PHE A 62 24.29 24.43 -22.70
N THR A 63 25.10 23.41 -22.45
CA THR A 63 25.06 22.13 -23.17
C THR A 63 24.95 20.99 -22.17
N ASN A 64 24.10 20.01 -22.46
CA ASN A 64 23.97 18.80 -21.65
C ASN A 64 23.97 19.06 -20.14
N SER A 65 23.06 19.91 -19.65
CA SER A 65 23.05 20.34 -18.25
C SER A 65 21.65 20.29 -17.62
N LEU A 66 21.62 20.01 -16.32
CA LEU A 66 20.43 20.06 -15.49
C LEU A 66 20.32 21.41 -14.79
N PHE A 67 19.17 22.07 -14.94
CA PHE A 67 18.78 23.24 -14.17
C PHE A 67 17.50 22.88 -13.40
N ILE A 68 17.65 22.50 -12.13
CA ILE A 68 16.54 21.89 -11.39
C ILE A 68 16.31 22.48 -10.01
N ASN A 69 15.05 22.59 -9.60
CA ASN A 69 14.69 23.05 -8.25
C ASN A 69 15.32 24.40 -7.84
N ASN A 70 15.61 25.29 -8.80
CA ASN A 70 16.13 26.61 -8.49
C ASN A 70 14.98 27.59 -8.27
N LEU A 71 15.19 28.57 -7.39
CA LEU A 71 14.17 29.49 -6.95
C LEU A 71 14.61 30.95 -7.08
N ALA A 72 13.79 31.79 -7.69
CA ALA A 72 13.99 33.24 -7.77
C ALA A 72 12.81 33.99 -7.12
N GLY A 73 13.02 35.24 -6.71
CA GLY A 73 11.97 36.10 -6.16
C GLY A 73 11.17 36.89 -7.21
N ARG A 74 11.72 37.10 -8.41
CA ARG A 74 11.11 37.94 -9.45
C ARG A 74 11.05 37.28 -10.81
N ASP A 75 12.16 36.76 -11.32
CA ASP A 75 12.22 36.22 -12.67
C ASP A 75 13.34 35.20 -12.87
N GLY A 76 13.12 34.27 -13.82
CA GLY A 76 14.12 33.27 -14.21
C GLY A 76 14.48 32.33 -13.07
N GLY A 77 13.54 31.52 -12.60
CA GLY A 77 13.78 30.55 -11.51
C GLY A 77 15.01 29.68 -11.80
N GLY A 78 15.05 29.08 -12.99
CA GLY A 78 16.24 28.42 -13.53
C GLY A 78 17.28 29.44 -13.99
N VAL A 79 16.96 30.16 -15.07
CA VAL A 79 17.88 31.11 -15.72
C VAL A 79 17.18 32.43 -16.00
N SER A 80 17.88 33.54 -15.74
CA SER A 80 17.50 34.88 -16.17
C SER A 80 18.57 35.44 -17.11
N ALA A 81 18.23 35.57 -18.40
CA ALA A 81 19.06 36.15 -19.44
C ALA A 81 18.61 37.59 -19.76
N ASN A 82 19.42 38.57 -19.36
CA ASN A 82 19.09 39.98 -19.46
C ASN A 82 20.20 40.81 -20.13
N TRP A 83 19.80 41.99 -20.58
CA TRP A 83 20.63 43.07 -21.13
C TRP A 83 21.56 42.61 -22.26
N PHE A 84 21.07 42.55 -23.50
CA PHE A 84 21.86 42.22 -24.68
C PHE A 84 22.58 40.86 -24.60
N THR A 85 22.04 39.92 -23.83
CA THR A 85 22.65 38.59 -23.67
C THR A 85 22.35 37.72 -24.89
N SER A 86 23.37 36.99 -25.36
CA SER A 86 23.23 35.95 -26.37
C SER A 86 23.47 34.58 -25.73
N LEU A 87 22.42 33.77 -25.58
CA LEU A 87 22.47 32.46 -24.93
C LEU A 87 22.02 31.34 -25.89
N ALA A 88 22.86 30.32 -26.06
CA ALA A 88 22.52 29.07 -26.71
C ALA A 88 22.30 27.97 -25.66
N VAL A 89 21.22 27.22 -25.76
CA VAL A 89 20.88 26.10 -24.88
C VAL A 89 20.63 24.85 -25.73
N SER A 90 21.36 23.77 -25.47
CA SER A 90 21.21 22.49 -26.17
C SER A 90 21.27 21.32 -25.20
N ASN A 91 20.42 20.29 -25.40
CA ASN A 91 20.42 19.06 -24.58
C ASN A 91 20.28 19.34 -23.07
N CYS A 92 19.54 20.38 -22.69
CA CYS A 92 19.38 20.73 -21.28
C CYS A 92 18.00 20.39 -20.77
N THR A 93 17.89 20.04 -19.48
CA THR A 93 16.61 19.88 -18.80
C THR A 93 16.43 20.95 -17.73
N PHE A 94 15.37 21.74 -17.89
CA PHE A 94 14.90 22.74 -16.95
C PHE A 94 13.65 22.21 -16.26
N SER A 95 13.76 21.83 -14.99
CA SER A 95 12.62 21.27 -14.28
C SER A 95 12.46 21.68 -12.83
N ALA A 96 11.21 21.81 -12.41
CA ALA A 96 10.84 22.19 -11.04
C ALA A 96 11.49 23.51 -10.57
N ASN A 97 11.92 24.37 -11.49
CA ASN A 97 12.38 25.69 -11.14
C ASN A 97 11.17 26.59 -10.91
N ALA A 98 11.28 27.49 -9.94
CA ALA A 98 10.17 28.30 -9.52
C ALA A 98 10.56 29.78 -9.38
N VAL A 99 9.56 30.63 -9.55
CA VAL A 99 9.61 32.00 -9.05
C VAL A 99 8.55 32.13 -7.97
N VAL A 100 8.98 32.46 -6.75
CA VAL A 100 8.07 32.76 -5.64
C VAL A 100 7.82 34.25 -5.62
N ASP A 101 6.55 34.64 -5.56
CA ASP A 101 6.16 36.05 -5.50
C ASP A 101 6.87 36.73 -4.32
N ASN A 102 7.91 37.50 -4.58
CA ASN A 102 8.52 38.31 -3.54
C ASN A 102 7.64 39.54 -3.32
N ILE A 103 7.15 39.68 -2.09
CA ILE A 103 6.21 40.73 -1.66
C ILE A 103 6.99 42.04 -1.60
N GLY A 104 6.82 42.92 -2.60
CA GLY A 104 7.45 44.25 -2.58
C GLY A 104 7.30 45.07 -3.86
N GLU A 105 7.23 44.43 -5.03
CA GLU A 105 7.07 45.13 -6.31
C GLU A 105 5.65 44.95 -6.86
N PRO A 106 4.80 45.99 -6.83
CA PRO A 106 3.36 45.86 -7.09
C PRO A 106 2.98 45.54 -8.54
N ASN A 107 3.93 45.53 -9.49
CA ASN A 107 3.58 45.58 -10.91
C ASN A 107 4.13 44.49 -11.85
N ASP A 108 5.12 43.65 -11.50
CA ASP A 108 5.73 42.73 -12.48
C ASP A 108 6.68 41.70 -11.80
N ALA A 109 6.17 40.90 -10.87
CA ALA A 109 6.91 39.77 -10.27
C ALA A 109 6.35 38.43 -10.77
N SER A 110 7.21 37.41 -10.85
CA SER A 110 6.89 36.02 -11.19
C SER A 110 6.80 35.71 -12.69
N PHE A 111 7.93 35.91 -13.38
CA PHE A 111 8.12 35.59 -14.80
C PHE A 111 9.12 34.45 -15.04
N GLY A 112 8.75 33.46 -15.87
CA GLY A 112 9.73 32.52 -16.42
C GLY A 112 10.30 31.59 -15.37
N GLY A 113 9.54 30.58 -14.95
CA GLY A 113 10.00 29.59 -13.98
C GLY A 113 11.27 28.89 -14.46
N GLY A 114 11.31 28.46 -15.72
CA GLY A 114 12.51 27.88 -16.34
C GLY A 114 13.47 28.94 -16.86
N LEU A 115 13.01 29.79 -17.79
CA LEU A 115 13.81 30.84 -18.41
C LEU A 115 13.06 32.18 -18.49
N TYR A 116 13.74 33.26 -18.11
CA TYR A 116 13.35 34.63 -18.43
C TYR A 116 14.36 35.25 -19.39
N ASN A 117 13.93 35.63 -20.60
CA ASN A 117 14.76 36.23 -21.65
C ASN A 117 14.26 37.65 -21.94
N SER A 118 15.04 38.69 -21.63
CA SER A 118 14.59 40.07 -21.79
C SER A 118 15.71 41.11 -22.04
N TYR A 119 15.33 42.38 -22.21
CA TYR A 119 16.21 43.52 -22.51
C TYR A 119 17.10 43.32 -23.75
N GLU A 120 16.49 43.19 -24.93
CA GLU A 120 17.22 43.00 -26.21
C GLU A 120 18.14 41.76 -26.23
N SER A 121 17.88 40.79 -25.36
CA SER A 121 18.59 39.51 -25.37
C SER A 121 18.07 38.59 -26.48
N ASN A 122 18.95 37.72 -26.97
CA ASN A 122 18.67 36.72 -27.99
C ASN A 122 19.01 35.33 -27.45
N CYS A 123 18.00 34.48 -27.30
CA CYS A 123 18.19 33.11 -26.85
C CYS A 123 17.84 32.11 -27.97
N VAL A 124 18.63 31.06 -28.10
CA VAL A 124 18.36 29.92 -28.99
C VAL A 124 18.32 28.65 -28.15
N ILE A 125 17.24 27.89 -28.29
CA ILE A 125 17.02 26.64 -27.54
C ILE A 125 16.80 25.50 -28.53
N THR A 126 17.57 24.44 -28.41
CA THR A 126 17.42 23.19 -29.18
C THR A 126 17.49 21.98 -28.26
N ASP A 127 16.85 20.87 -28.64
CA ASP A 127 17.02 19.56 -27.98
C ASP A 127 16.84 19.58 -26.46
N SER A 128 15.97 20.45 -25.94
CA SER A 128 15.90 20.72 -24.49
C SER A 128 14.50 20.50 -23.94
N ILE A 129 14.40 20.24 -22.64
CA ILE A 129 13.13 20.00 -21.94
C ILE A 129 12.86 21.11 -20.93
N PHE A 130 11.66 21.69 -20.98
CA PHE A 130 11.14 22.65 -20.00
C PHE A 130 9.87 22.10 -19.37
N TRP A 131 10.00 21.46 -18.21
CA TRP A 131 8.90 20.72 -17.60
C TRP A 131 8.73 21.01 -16.11
N ASN A 132 7.48 21.10 -15.64
CA ASN A 132 7.14 21.30 -14.23
C ASN A 132 7.74 22.59 -13.60
N ASN A 133 8.09 23.59 -14.41
CA ASN A 133 8.51 24.89 -13.90
C ASN A 133 7.29 25.71 -13.43
N GLN A 134 7.49 26.60 -12.46
CA GLN A 134 6.41 27.36 -11.83
C GLN A 134 6.70 28.87 -11.84
N ALA A 135 5.72 29.65 -12.28
CA ALA A 135 5.67 31.10 -12.18
C ALA A 135 4.20 31.52 -12.36
N VAL A 136 3.87 32.76 -12.00
CA VAL A 136 2.54 33.34 -12.30
C VAL A 136 2.39 33.51 -13.82
N THR A 137 3.42 34.02 -14.48
CA THR A 137 3.40 34.29 -15.93
C THR A 137 4.51 33.54 -16.65
N GLY A 138 4.16 32.83 -17.72
CA GLY A 138 5.10 32.07 -18.54
C GLY A 138 5.87 31.03 -17.73
N LYS A 139 5.17 30.03 -17.21
CA LYS A 139 5.72 29.00 -16.32
C LYS A 139 7.01 28.38 -16.84
N ALA A 140 7.03 28.00 -18.12
CA ALA A 140 8.22 27.47 -18.75
C ALA A 140 9.18 28.60 -19.11
N ILE A 141 8.74 29.52 -19.97
CA ILE A 141 9.59 30.55 -20.56
C ILE A 141 8.82 31.87 -20.68
N VAL A 142 9.53 32.98 -20.49
CA VAL A 142 9.07 34.32 -20.83
C VAL A 142 10.04 34.99 -21.79
N VAL A 143 9.50 35.59 -22.85
CA VAL A 143 10.21 36.52 -23.75
C VAL A 143 9.70 37.92 -23.47
N GLY A 144 10.54 38.71 -22.80
CA GLY A 144 10.17 39.99 -22.20
C GLY A 144 10.87 41.20 -22.81
N THR A 145 10.32 42.37 -22.51
CA THR A 145 10.89 43.68 -22.85
C THR A 145 11.75 44.27 -21.73
N GLY A 146 11.73 43.69 -20.52
CA GLY A 146 12.28 44.33 -19.33
C GLY A 146 11.33 45.37 -18.75
N PHE A 147 11.86 46.50 -18.26
CA PHE A 147 11.07 47.54 -17.58
C PHE A 147 10.04 48.25 -18.50
N GLU A 148 8.87 48.55 -17.95
CA GLU A 148 7.72 49.13 -18.68
C GLU A 148 8.03 50.46 -19.40
N PHE A 149 8.89 51.29 -18.80
CA PHE A 149 9.25 52.63 -19.31
C PHE A 149 10.46 52.65 -20.24
N ASP A 150 11.20 51.55 -20.36
CA ASP A 150 12.31 51.37 -21.31
C ASP A 150 12.21 49.96 -21.94
N ARG A 151 11.16 49.77 -22.75
CA ARG A 151 10.89 48.47 -23.37
C ARG A 151 11.96 48.13 -24.39
N ARG A 152 12.64 47.02 -24.14
CA ARG A 152 13.73 46.46 -24.92
C ARG A 152 13.39 45.03 -25.35
N PRO A 153 12.66 44.86 -26.46
CA PRO A 153 12.12 43.55 -26.82
C PRO A 153 13.20 42.51 -27.09
N ALA A 154 13.07 41.34 -26.47
CA ALA A 154 13.94 40.20 -26.70
C ALA A 154 13.45 39.30 -27.85
N THR A 155 14.34 38.42 -28.30
CA THR A 155 14.06 37.39 -29.29
C THR A 155 14.39 36.01 -28.72
N LEU A 156 13.52 35.03 -28.97
CA LEU A 156 13.74 33.63 -28.64
C LEU A 156 13.43 32.77 -29.88
N SER A 157 14.37 31.91 -30.25
CA SER A 157 14.14 30.81 -31.18
C SER A 157 14.18 29.49 -30.42
N ILE A 158 13.20 28.61 -30.65
CA ILE A 158 13.14 27.29 -30.03
C ILE A 158 12.73 26.23 -31.05
N SER A 159 13.48 25.14 -31.12
CA SER A 159 13.22 23.99 -31.99
C SER A 159 13.59 22.67 -31.31
N TYR A 160 13.03 21.56 -31.79
CA TYR A 160 13.29 20.20 -31.30
C TYR A 160 13.32 20.09 -29.76
N SER A 161 12.43 20.81 -29.07
CA SER A 161 12.40 20.89 -27.61
C SER A 161 11.01 20.52 -27.10
N ASP A 162 10.96 20.00 -25.87
CA ASP A 162 9.71 19.68 -25.19
C ASP A 162 9.38 20.76 -24.18
N VAL A 163 8.27 21.47 -24.40
CA VAL A 163 7.85 22.58 -23.54
C VAL A 163 6.47 22.27 -22.99
N GLN A 164 6.35 22.27 -21.67
CA GLN A 164 5.06 22.05 -21.02
C GLN A 164 4.04 23.11 -21.44
N ASN A 165 2.88 22.66 -21.92
CA ASN A 165 1.83 23.46 -22.57
C ASN A 165 2.20 24.02 -23.96
N GLY A 166 3.30 23.55 -24.56
CA GLY A 166 3.75 23.93 -25.90
C GLY A 166 4.03 25.43 -26.02
N GLN A 167 3.69 26.01 -27.17
CA GLN A 167 3.82 27.45 -27.38
C GLN A 167 3.03 28.28 -26.35
N ALA A 168 1.90 27.76 -25.84
CA ALA A 168 1.12 28.45 -24.80
C ALA A 168 1.81 28.45 -23.43
N GLY A 169 2.81 27.59 -23.22
CA GLY A 169 3.71 27.62 -22.06
C GLY A 169 4.74 28.76 -22.12
N VAL A 170 4.90 29.40 -23.28
CA VAL A 170 5.79 30.55 -23.49
C VAL A 170 4.97 31.83 -23.51
N PHE A 171 5.26 32.74 -22.57
CA PHE A 171 4.63 34.06 -22.57
C PHE A 171 5.51 35.07 -23.31
N VAL A 172 4.93 35.82 -24.25
CA VAL A 172 5.64 36.77 -25.11
C VAL A 172 5.05 38.16 -24.92
N GLN A 173 5.85 39.10 -24.42
CA GLN A 173 5.42 40.49 -24.25
C GLN A 173 5.31 41.23 -25.59
N PRO A 174 4.45 42.26 -25.69
CA PRO A 174 4.28 43.02 -26.94
C PRO A 174 5.60 43.57 -27.49
N GLY A 175 5.87 43.29 -28.76
CA GLY A 175 7.09 43.71 -29.47
C GLY A 175 8.23 42.69 -29.41
N CYS A 176 8.15 41.68 -28.53
CA CYS A 176 9.11 40.59 -28.50
C CYS A 176 8.85 39.59 -29.65
N ILE A 177 9.88 38.83 -30.02
CA ILE A 177 9.82 37.85 -31.10
C ILE A 177 10.00 36.46 -30.51
N LEU A 178 9.04 35.58 -30.79
CA LEU A 178 9.14 34.15 -30.55
C LEU A 178 9.08 33.44 -31.90
N ASP A 179 10.16 32.76 -32.23
CA ASP A 179 10.23 31.80 -33.33
C ASP A 179 10.09 30.39 -32.75
N TYR A 180 8.86 29.88 -32.76
CA TYR A 180 8.51 28.58 -32.20
C TYR A 180 8.35 27.55 -33.32
N ASP A 181 9.37 26.75 -33.54
CA ASP A 181 9.40 25.79 -34.64
C ASP A 181 8.38 24.63 -34.43
N PRO A 182 7.74 24.11 -35.50
CA PRO A 182 6.81 22.98 -35.40
C PRO A 182 7.42 21.67 -34.91
N SER A 183 8.75 21.53 -34.90
CA SER A 183 9.48 20.36 -34.35
C SER A 183 9.39 20.24 -32.83
N ASN A 184 8.98 21.31 -32.14
CA ASN A 184 8.78 21.26 -30.70
C ASN A 184 7.58 20.39 -30.31
N ILE A 185 7.68 19.75 -29.17
CA ILE A 185 6.62 18.91 -28.61
C ILE A 185 6.11 19.48 -27.27
N ASN A 186 4.98 18.93 -26.84
CA ASN A 186 4.38 19.19 -25.53
C ASN A 186 3.75 17.88 -25.05
N ARG A 187 4.60 17.02 -24.48
CA ARG A 187 4.19 15.72 -23.96
C ARG A 187 4.90 15.50 -22.64
N ASP A 188 4.33 14.68 -21.78
CA ASP A 188 5.02 14.33 -20.54
C ASP A 188 6.35 13.63 -20.86
N PRO A 189 7.52 14.14 -20.41
CA PRO A 189 8.82 13.51 -20.64
C PRO A 189 8.95 12.13 -19.99
N LEU A 190 8.03 11.76 -19.08
CA LEU A 190 8.08 10.49 -18.36
C LEU A 190 9.44 10.27 -17.68
N PHE A 191 9.86 11.25 -16.88
CA PHE A 191 11.10 11.13 -16.11
C PHE A 191 11.01 9.99 -15.10
N VAL A 192 12.09 9.23 -14.98
CA VAL A 192 12.28 8.17 -13.98
C VAL A 192 13.61 8.34 -13.26
N ASP A 193 13.72 7.73 -12.08
CA ASP A 193 14.97 7.64 -11.35
C ASP A 193 15.83 6.51 -11.91
N GLY A 194 17.14 6.74 -12.00
CA GLY A 194 18.13 5.79 -12.47
C GLY A 194 19.44 5.89 -11.68
N PRO A 195 20.52 5.24 -12.17
CA PRO A 195 21.76 5.05 -11.40
C PRO A 195 22.42 6.35 -10.91
N LEU A 196 22.36 7.43 -11.68
CA LEU A 196 22.98 8.72 -11.35
C LEU A 196 21.97 9.77 -10.86
N GLY A 197 20.76 9.35 -10.49
CA GLY A 197 19.70 10.21 -9.96
C GLY A 197 18.46 10.26 -10.85
N GLY A 198 17.66 11.32 -10.71
CA GLY A 198 16.44 11.51 -11.51
C GLY A 198 16.70 11.96 -12.96
N TYR A 199 15.61 12.22 -13.68
CA TYR A 199 15.59 12.79 -15.04
C TYR A 199 16.14 11.89 -16.15
N TYR A 200 16.15 10.57 -15.93
CA TYR A 200 16.22 9.62 -17.04
C TYR A 200 14.89 9.62 -17.80
N LEU A 201 14.92 9.37 -19.11
CA LEU A 201 13.73 9.18 -19.92
C LEU A 201 13.27 7.72 -19.82
N SER A 202 12.03 7.48 -19.41
CA SER A 202 11.44 6.13 -19.36
C SER A 202 11.54 5.45 -20.74
N GLN A 203 12.03 4.22 -20.80
CA GLN A 203 12.09 3.41 -22.03
C GLN A 203 11.65 1.96 -21.77
N ILE A 204 10.77 1.42 -22.62
CA ILE A 204 10.36 0.00 -22.49
C ILE A 204 11.55 -0.95 -22.60
N GLU A 205 12.53 -0.61 -23.43
CA GLU A 205 13.74 -1.41 -23.63
C GLU A 205 14.63 -1.47 -22.38
N ALA A 206 14.56 -0.45 -21.51
CA ALA A 206 15.27 -0.42 -20.22
C ALA A 206 14.40 -0.96 -19.06
N GLY A 207 13.27 -1.60 -19.37
CA GLY A 207 12.39 -2.25 -18.38
C GLY A 207 11.28 -1.37 -17.81
N GLN A 208 11.14 -0.11 -18.23
CA GLN A 208 10.03 0.74 -17.76
C GLN A 208 8.71 0.46 -18.51
N ALA A 209 7.60 0.90 -17.93
CA ALA A 209 6.27 0.62 -18.46
C ALA A 209 5.97 1.31 -19.82
N ARG A 210 6.66 2.41 -20.15
CA ARG A 210 6.37 3.27 -21.31
C ARG A 210 7.65 3.87 -21.88
N THR A 211 7.64 4.18 -23.17
CA THR A 211 8.71 4.96 -23.80
C THR A 211 8.34 6.45 -23.79
N SER A 212 9.28 7.28 -23.36
CA SER A 212 9.17 8.73 -23.35
C SER A 212 9.01 9.28 -24.77
N PRO A 213 8.16 10.29 -24.96
CA PRO A 213 8.00 10.98 -26.24
C PRO A 213 9.22 11.83 -26.64
N CYS A 214 10.15 12.06 -25.71
CA CYS A 214 11.40 12.78 -25.95
C CYS A 214 12.49 11.89 -26.57
N VAL A 215 12.28 10.58 -26.62
CA VAL A 215 13.21 9.62 -27.22
C VAL A 215 13.18 9.72 -28.74
N ASP A 216 14.35 9.74 -29.39
CA ASP A 216 14.55 9.88 -30.83
C ASP A 216 13.88 11.13 -31.46
N ALA A 217 13.69 12.18 -30.66
CA ALA A 217 12.84 13.31 -31.04
C ALA A 217 13.62 14.59 -31.38
N GLY A 218 14.94 14.63 -31.14
CA GLY A 218 15.82 15.80 -31.28
C GLY A 218 16.21 16.18 -32.71
N SER A 219 17.17 17.08 -32.85
CA SER A 219 17.43 17.85 -34.07
C SER A 219 18.25 17.12 -35.13
N ASP A 220 19.15 16.24 -34.70
CA ASP A 220 20.14 15.56 -35.55
C ASP A 220 20.54 14.21 -34.90
N ASN A 221 21.53 13.53 -35.44
CA ASN A 221 22.11 12.34 -34.83
C ASN A 221 22.84 12.67 -33.52
N ALA A 222 22.78 11.78 -32.52
CA ALA A 222 23.47 11.88 -31.24
C ALA A 222 24.98 12.10 -31.41
N THR A 223 25.60 11.55 -32.45
CA THR A 223 27.02 11.79 -32.75
C THR A 223 27.31 13.24 -33.17
N ASN A 224 26.43 13.83 -33.98
CA ASN A 224 26.60 15.20 -34.47
C ASN A 224 26.37 16.24 -33.37
N THR A 225 25.50 15.93 -32.41
CA THR A 225 25.24 16.76 -31.22
C THR A 225 26.21 16.49 -30.08
N GLY A 226 27.03 15.44 -30.17
CA GLY A 226 28.02 15.05 -29.17
C GLY A 226 27.45 14.23 -28.01
N MET A 227 26.20 13.76 -28.10
CA MET A 227 25.50 13.00 -27.07
C MET A 227 25.67 11.47 -27.17
N TRP A 228 26.33 10.97 -28.22
CA TRP A 228 26.52 9.53 -28.46
C TRP A 228 27.25 8.77 -27.33
N ASN A 229 28.03 9.47 -26.50
CA ASN A 229 28.75 8.89 -25.36
C ASN A 229 28.04 9.16 -24.01
N TYR A 230 26.75 9.48 -24.07
CA TYR A 230 25.88 9.73 -22.93
C TYR A 230 24.60 8.89 -23.06
N THR A 231 23.78 8.85 -22.01
CA THR A 231 22.56 8.05 -21.96
C THR A 231 21.40 8.81 -21.34
N THR A 232 20.20 8.61 -21.85
CA THR A 232 18.95 8.99 -21.18
C THR A 232 18.27 7.80 -20.49
N ARG A 233 18.85 6.59 -20.59
CA ARG A 233 18.27 5.32 -20.13
C ARG A 233 18.85 4.86 -18.81
N THR A 234 18.03 4.17 -18.02
CA THR A 234 18.44 3.64 -16.71
C THR A 234 19.38 2.43 -16.78
N ASP A 235 19.45 1.76 -17.94
CA ASP A 235 20.33 0.61 -18.21
C ASP A 235 21.66 1.01 -18.88
N GLU A 236 21.95 2.32 -18.87
CA GLU A 236 23.18 2.94 -19.37
C GLU A 236 23.51 2.67 -20.84
N VAL A 237 22.54 2.24 -21.66
CA VAL A 237 22.75 2.14 -23.11
C VAL A 237 22.93 3.55 -23.69
N SER A 238 23.96 3.74 -24.50
CA SER A 238 24.25 5.03 -25.13
C SER A 238 23.09 5.53 -26.00
N ASP A 239 22.92 6.85 -26.05
CA ASP A 239 22.03 7.46 -27.03
C ASP A 239 22.61 7.27 -28.44
N ALA A 240 21.77 6.86 -29.39
CA ALA A 240 22.19 6.37 -30.69
C ALA A 240 21.17 6.74 -31.76
N GLY A 241 21.63 7.00 -32.99
CA GLY A 241 20.74 7.50 -34.03
C GLY A 241 20.30 8.92 -33.72
N ARG A 242 18.99 9.21 -33.78
CA ARG A 242 18.48 10.58 -33.60
C ARG A 242 18.51 10.93 -32.13
N VAL A 243 19.13 12.05 -31.77
CA VAL A 243 19.35 12.42 -30.36
C VAL A 243 18.02 12.54 -29.60
N ASP A 244 18.03 12.10 -28.35
CA ASP A 244 16.95 12.37 -27.41
C ASP A 244 16.90 13.86 -27.04
N MET A 245 15.71 14.36 -26.67
CA MET A 245 15.60 15.70 -26.10
C MET A 245 15.96 15.69 -24.60
N GLY A 246 16.58 16.77 -24.13
CA GLY A 246 16.90 16.98 -22.73
C GLY A 246 18.31 16.55 -22.36
N PHE A 247 18.53 16.43 -21.05
CA PHE A 247 19.79 16.05 -20.44
C PHE A 247 20.11 14.56 -20.58
N HIS A 248 21.37 14.26 -20.88
CA HIS A 248 21.93 12.93 -20.94
C HIS A 248 22.97 12.74 -19.81
N HIS A 249 22.81 11.64 -19.09
CA HIS A 249 23.75 11.21 -18.06
C HIS A 249 25.04 10.65 -18.69
N PRO A 250 26.21 10.85 -18.09
CA PRO A 250 27.44 10.22 -18.56
C PRO A 250 27.35 8.71 -18.41
N LEU A 251 27.93 7.98 -19.37
CA LEU A 251 28.13 6.53 -19.24
C LEU A 251 29.16 6.24 -18.15
N THR A 252 28.87 5.29 -17.27
CA THR A 252 29.85 4.91 -16.23
C THR A 252 31.02 4.11 -16.82
N HIS A 253 30.75 3.32 -17.86
CA HIS A 253 31.73 2.47 -18.55
C HIS A 253 31.64 2.61 -20.07
N PRO A 254 32.03 3.76 -20.65
CA PRO A 254 31.87 4.01 -22.09
C PRO A 254 32.62 2.98 -22.96
N CYS A 255 33.77 2.49 -22.48
CA CYS A 255 34.59 1.53 -23.22
C CYS A 255 33.98 0.14 -23.37
N ARG A 256 32.93 -0.20 -22.61
CA ARG A 256 32.21 -1.46 -22.79
C ARG A 256 31.67 -1.63 -24.21
N LEU A 257 31.34 -0.52 -24.87
CA LEU A 257 30.80 -0.54 -26.23
C LEU A 257 31.81 -1.11 -27.24
N CYS A 258 33.10 -1.03 -26.91
CA CYS A 258 34.18 -1.55 -27.73
C CYS A 258 34.37 -3.07 -27.56
N ASP A 259 33.72 -3.73 -26.59
CA ASP A 259 33.83 -5.19 -26.36
C ASP A 259 32.90 -5.94 -27.32
N LEU A 260 33.31 -6.00 -28.58
CA LEU A 260 32.57 -6.65 -29.66
C LEU A 260 32.77 -8.18 -29.69
N ALA A 261 33.80 -8.67 -29.00
CA ALA A 261 34.04 -10.08 -28.76
C ALA A 261 33.20 -10.62 -27.59
N PHE A 262 32.73 -9.74 -26.70
CA PHE A 262 32.05 -10.08 -25.45
C PHE A 262 32.90 -11.02 -24.60
N ASP A 263 34.19 -10.70 -24.47
CA ASP A 263 35.14 -11.46 -23.65
C ASP A 263 35.66 -10.66 -22.44
N GLY A 264 35.18 -9.43 -22.28
CA GLY A 264 35.47 -8.56 -21.15
C GLY A 264 36.76 -7.78 -21.30
N VAL A 265 37.45 -7.84 -22.45
CA VAL A 265 38.73 -7.17 -22.68
C VAL A 265 38.77 -6.58 -24.09
N ILE A 266 39.05 -5.28 -24.21
CA ILE A 266 39.19 -4.62 -25.51
C ILE A 266 40.55 -4.93 -26.13
N ASP A 267 40.58 -5.84 -27.10
CA ASP A 267 41.80 -6.27 -27.77
C ASP A 267 41.67 -6.42 -29.30
N PHE A 268 42.58 -7.21 -29.90
CA PHE A 268 42.59 -7.42 -31.34
C PHE A 268 41.37 -8.20 -31.86
N GLN A 269 40.68 -8.96 -31.01
CA GLN A 269 39.45 -9.65 -31.36
C GLN A 269 38.33 -8.65 -31.62
N ASP A 270 38.20 -7.61 -30.80
CA ASP A 270 37.22 -6.52 -31.01
C ASP A 270 37.55 -5.69 -32.23
N TYR A 271 38.82 -5.32 -32.38
CA TYR A 271 39.27 -4.62 -33.57
C TYR A 271 38.97 -5.42 -34.85
N ALA A 272 39.09 -6.74 -34.82
CA ALA A 272 38.74 -7.58 -35.96
C ALA A 272 37.25 -7.46 -36.32
N ARG A 273 36.35 -7.31 -35.33
CA ARG A 273 34.91 -7.07 -35.57
C ARG A 273 34.65 -5.73 -36.24
N VAL A 274 35.32 -4.66 -35.80
CA VAL A 274 35.24 -3.35 -36.47
C VAL A 274 35.77 -3.46 -37.91
N ALA A 275 36.92 -4.12 -38.09
CA ALA A 275 37.55 -4.29 -39.40
C ALA A 275 36.69 -5.12 -40.38
N GLU A 276 35.92 -6.10 -39.89
CA GLU A 276 34.97 -6.89 -40.69
C GLU A 276 33.84 -6.05 -41.30
N ALA A 277 33.47 -4.95 -40.65
CA ALA A 277 32.40 -4.04 -41.09
C ALA A 277 32.95 -2.71 -41.66
N TRP A 278 34.26 -2.61 -41.92
CA TRP A 278 34.90 -1.37 -42.34
C TRP A 278 34.26 -0.75 -43.59
N LEU A 279 33.91 0.54 -43.51
CA LEU A 279 33.21 1.31 -44.56
C LEU A 279 31.77 0.86 -44.84
N GLU A 280 31.15 0.06 -43.97
CA GLU A 280 29.69 -0.08 -44.00
C GLU A 280 29.05 1.29 -43.67
N ASP A 281 28.05 1.70 -44.45
CA ASP A 281 27.45 3.05 -44.40
C ASP A 281 25.92 3.03 -44.25
N SER A 282 25.38 1.89 -43.85
CA SER A 282 23.95 1.66 -43.60
C SER A 282 23.71 1.07 -42.20
N CYS A 283 24.55 1.46 -41.25
CA CYS A 283 24.43 1.04 -39.85
C CYS A 283 23.20 1.69 -39.22
N SER A 284 22.46 0.90 -38.47
CA SER A 284 21.19 1.30 -37.88
C SER A 284 20.80 0.36 -36.75
N LYS A 285 19.81 0.75 -35.94
CA LYS A 285 19.24 -0.13 -34.92
C LYS A 285 18.82 -1.52 -35.48
N GLN A 286 18.36 -1.58 -36.74
CA GLN A 286 17.90 -2.84 -37.36
C GLN A 286 19.02 -3.85 -37.62
N ASN A 287 20.26 -3.40 -37.84
CA ASN A 287 21.42 -4.28 -37.98
C ASN A 287 22.38 -4.19 -36.79
N ALA A 288 21.86 -3.76 -35.64
CA ALA A 288 22.61 -3.54 -34.41
C ALA A 288 23.86 -2.69 -34.65
N TRP A 289 23.72 -1.56 -35.36
CA TRP A 289 24.82 -0.65 -35.67
C TRP A 289 26.00 -1.37 -36.32
N CYS A 290 25.70 -2.09 -37.40
CA CYS A 290 26.67 -2.93 -38.11
C CYS A 290 27.32 -4.00 -37.22
N ARG A 291 26.49 -4.74 -36.47
CA ARG A 291 26.93 -5.79 -35.53
C ARG A 291 27.81 -5.22 -34.40
N GLY A 292 27.54 -3.98 -33.99
CA GLY A 292 28.27 -3.22 -32.98
C GLY A 292 29.49 -2.46 -33.50
N ALA A 293 29.89 -2.66 -34.75
CA ALA A 293 31.11 -2.05 -35.29
C ALA A 293 31.01 -0.52 -35.48
N ASP A 294 29.82 0.04 -35.64
CA ASP A 294 29.56 1.48 -35.61
C ASP A 294 29.43 1.93 -34.15
N LEU A 295 30.58 2.05 -33.49
CA LEU A 295 30.71 2.36 -32.06
C LEU A 295 30.22 3.77 -31.72
N THR A 296 30.34 4.70 -32.68
CA THR A 296 29.86 6.07 -32.53
C THR A 296 28.40 6.26 -32.90
N SER A 297 27.75 5.19 -33.39
CA SER A 297 26.35 5.15 -33.82
C SER A 297 25.99 6.25 -34.82
N ASP A 298 26.94 6.58 -35.69
CA ASP A 298 26.85 7.70 -36.64
C ASP A 298 26.38 7.27 -38.04
N THR A 299 25.93 6.02 -38.15
CA THR A 299 25.45 5.27 -39.33
C THR A 299 26.55 4.69 -40.21
N ARG A 300 27.82 4.88 -39.85
CA ARG A 300 28.97 4.42 -40.63
C ARG A 300 30.03 3.79 -39.74
N VAL A 301 30.73 2.80 -40.29
CA VAL A 301 31.97 2.28 -39.68
C VAL A 301 33.15 2.95 -40.34
N ASP A 302 33.73 3.93 -39.67
CA ASP A 302 34.86 4.71 -40.17
C ASP A 302 35.92 5.02 -39.10
N PHE A 303 36.78 5.98 -39.41
CA PHE A 303 37.91 6.32 -38.54
C PHE A 303 37.47 6.82 -37.15
N ARG A 304 36.25 7.34 -37.00
CA ARG A 304 35.70 7.78 -35.71
C ARG A 304 35.50 6.60 -34.76
N ASP A 305 35.04 5.45 -35.26
CA ASP A 305 34.87 4.25 -34.45
C ASP A 305 36.22 3.69 -34.03
N ILE A 306 37.20 3.67 -34.93
CA ILE A 306 38.57 3.25 -34.60
C ILE A 306 39.20 4.19 -33.56
N LEU A 307 38.96 5.50 -33.63
CA LEU A 307 39.48 6.43 -32.63
C LEU A 307 38.91 6.12 -31.24
N PHE A 308 37.61 5.85 -31.14
CA PHE A 308 37.02 5.48 -29.87
C PHE A 308 37.51 4.13 -29.35
N LEU A 309 37.61 3.12 -30.23
CA LEU A 309 38.20 1.84 -29.87
C LEU A 309 39.65 1.99 -29.39
N ALA A 310 40.43 2.88 -30.00
CA ALA A 310 41.81 3.15 -29.61
C ALA A 310 41.91 3.82 -28.23
N ASP A 311 40.97 4.72 -27.88
CA ASP A 311 40.90 5.32 -26.54
C ASP A 311 40.56 4.29 -25.45
N CYS A 312 39.91 3.19 -25.84
CA CYS A 312 39.50 2.08 -24.98
C CYS A 312 40.43 0.86 -25.06
N TRP A 313 41.55 0.96 -25.74
CA TRP A 313 42.44 -0.17 -26.00
C TRP A 313 42.98 -0.80 -24.70
N LEU A 314 42.80 -2.11 -24.53
CA LEU A 314 43.15 -2.91 -23.34
C LEU A 314 42.40 -2.52 -22.06
N VAL A 315 41.31 -1.78 -22.16
CA VAL A 315 40.35 -1.66 -21.06
C VAL A 315 39.69 -3.03 -20.88
N PHE A 316 39.44 -3.42 -19.64
CA PHE A 316 38.75 -4.66 -19.31
C PHE A 316 37.75 -4.42 -18.19
N ASP A 317 36.80 -5.34 -18.04
CA ASP A 317 35.83 -5.28 -16.97
C ASP A 317 36.49 -5.62 -15.62
N ALA A 318 36.68 -4.59 -14.81
CA ALA A 318 37.27 -4.66 -13.47
C ALA A 318 36.26 -4.25 -12.39
N THR A 319 34.99 -4.06 -12.75
CA THR A 319 34.02 -3.41 -11.88
C THR A 319 32.94 -4.38 -11.45
N ALA A 320 32.66 -4.42 -10.15
CA ALA A 320 31.56 -5.21 -9.64
C ALA A 320 30.19 -4.68 -10.10
N PRO A 321 29.17 -5.55 -10.18
CA PRO A 321 27.79 -5.14 -10.40
C PRO A 321 27.31 -4.07 -9.42
N LYS A 322 26.28 -3.30 -9.79
CA LYS A 322 25.62 -2.32 -8.91
C LYS A 322 24.23 -2.82 -8.50
N PRO A 323 23.75 -2.58 -7.27
CA PRO A 323 24.38 -1.75 -6.24
C PRO A 323 25.56 -2.43 -5.54
N ASP A 324 26.55 -1.61 -5.17
CA ASP A 324 27.77 -2.02 -4.46
C ASP A 324 28.03 -1.06 -3.27
N PRO A 325 27.91 -1.51 -2.01
CA PRO A 325 27.58 -2.88 -1.59
C PRO A 325 26.18 -3.33 -2.02
N SER A 326 25.99 -4.65 -2.13
CA SER A 326 24.67 -5.22 -2.44
C SER A 326 23.63 -4.85 -1.38
N ARG A 327 22.36 -4.83 -1.77
CA ARG A 327 21.24 -4.37 -0.93
C ARG A 327 20.09 -5.37 -0.93
N TRP A 328 19.21 -5.22 0.06
CA TRP A 328 18.01 -6.03 0.19
C TRP A 328 16.82 -5.32 -0.46
N GLU A 329 16.11 -6.01 -1.35
CA GLU A 329 14.76 -5.61 -1.77
C GLU A 329 13.77 -6.02 -0.67
N THR A 330 13.89 -7.26 -0.20
CA THR A 330 13.17 -7.78 0.96
C THR A 330 14.18 -8.37 1.95
N GLU A 331 14.34 -7.71 3.10
CA GLU A 331 15.18 -8.21 4.18
C GLU A 331 14.71 -9.62 4.61
N PRO A 332 15.63 -10.49 5.10
CA PRO A 332 15.29 -11.81 5.61
C PRO A 332 14.09 -11.78 6.56
N TYR A 333 13.12 -12.66 6.33
CA TYR A 333 11.95 -12.83 7.18
C TYR A 333 11.57 -14.30 7.32
N LEU A 334 10.94 -14.63 8.44
CA LEU A 334 10.43 -15.97 8.70
C LEU A 334 9.24 -16.25 7.77
N SER A 335 9.45 -17.05 6.73
CA SER A 335 8.42 -17.40 5.74
C SER A 335 7.59 -18.63 6.13
N SER A 336 8.14 -19.46 7.02
CA SER A 336 7.42 -20.45 7.81
C SER A 336 8.17 -20.71 9.11
N GLY A 337 7.59 -21.43 10.08
CA GLY A 337 8.23 -21.79 11.34
C GLY A 337 9.56 -22.58 11.24
N SER A 338 10.00 -22.93 10.03
CA SER A 338 11.30 -23.57 9.75
C SER A 338 11.96 -23.07 8.46
N SER A 339 11.59 -21.90 7.97
CA SER A 339 12.17 -21.33 6.74
C SER A 339 12.25 -19.82 6.78
N ILE A 340 13.34 -19.29 6.24
CA ILE A 340 13.58 -17.85 6.09
C ILE A 340 13.69 -17.57 4.60
N THR A 341 12.93 -16.58 4.13
CA THR A 341 12.99 -16.12 2.74
C THR A 341 13.56 -14.70 2.72
N MET A 342 14.36 -14.41 1.70
CA MET A 342 15.03 -13.12 1.51
C MET A 342 15.18 -12.83 0.01
N GLU A 343 15.23 -11.55 -0.33
CA GLU A 343 15.37 -11.08 -1.71
C GLU A 343 16.35 -9.91 -1.80
N ALA A 344 17.36 -10.06 -2.65
CA ALA A 344 18.31 -9.00 -2.96
C ALA A 344 17.73 -8.01 -3.97
N GLU A 345 18.12 -6.74 -3.85
CA GLU A 345 17.88 -5.74 -4.89
C GLU A 345 18.51 -6.22 -6.20
N LEU A 346 17.77 -6.08 -7.31
CA LEU A 346 18.26 -6.49 -8.62
C LEU A 346 19.54 -5.72 -8.94
N ALA A 347 20.62 -6.47 -9.12
CA ALA A 347 21.90 -5.93 -9.52
C ALA A 347 22.08 -5.99 -11.04
N PHE A 348 22.73 -4.97 -11.58
CA PHE A 348 23.11 -4.90 -12.98
C PHE A 348 24.62 -4.74 -13.09
N ASP A 349 25.21 -5.41 -14.07
CA ASP A 349 26.58 -5.17 -14.46
C ASP A 349 26.63 -4.13 -15.59
N ALA A 350 27.60 -3.23 -15.53
CA ALA A 350 27.71 -2.17 -16.50
C ALA A 350 28.17 -2.68 -17.87
N TRP A 351 28.98 -3.74 -17.93
CA TRP A 351 29.43 -4.36 -19.18
C TRP A 351 28.40 -5.32 -19.78
N GLY A 352 27.27 -5.52 -19.08
CA GLY A 352 26.13 -6.29 -19.56
C GLY A 352 26.26 -7.78 -19.28
N TRP A 353 27.16 -8.18 -18.39
CA TRP A 353 27.26 -9.56 -17.93
C TRP A 353 26.03 -9.97 -17.10
N ASP A 354 25.67 -11.26 -17.17
CA ASP A 354 24.70 -11.84 -16.26
C ASP A 354 25.22 -11.71 -14.82
N VAL A 355 24.32 -11.35 -13.90
CA VAL A 355 24.66 -11.18 -12.47
C VAL A 355 24.19 -12.40 -11.67
N GLU A 356 25.08 -12.89 -10.81
CA GLU A 356 24.80 -13.97 -9.86
C GLU A 356 24.82 -13.43 -8.42
N TYR A 357 24.03 -14.07 -7.54
CA TYR A 357 23.80 -13.71 -6.15
C TYR A 357 24.31 -14.83 -5.24
N TYR A 358 24.90 -14.45 -4.12
CA TYR A 358 25.30 -15.36 -3.05
C TYR A 358 24.74 -14.87 -1.71
N PHE A 359 23.84 -15.65 -1.13
CA PHE A 359 23.31 -15.46 0.21
C PHE A 359 24.13 -16.29 1.17
N ASP A 360 24.82 -15.60 2.07
CA ASP A 360 25.74 -16.17 3.04
C ASP A 360 25.07 -16.17 4.40
N CYS A 361 25.00 -17.34 5.03
CA CYS A 361 24.63 -17.40 6.43
C CYS A 361 25.86 -17.14 7.31
N ILE A 362 25.72 -16.20 8.23
CA ILE A 362 26.81 -15.78 9.12
C ILE A 362 26.99 -16.75 10.31
N ASP A 363 25.96 -17.53 10.63
CA ASP A 363 25.98 -18.42 11.77
C ASP A 363 26.61 -19.77 11.40
N ASP A 364 27.67 -20.14 12.13
CA ASP A 364 28.47 -21.36 11.88
C ASP A 364 27.66 -22.68 11.97
N ALA A 365 26.42 -22.65 12.48
CA ALA A 365 25.57 -23.83 12.61
C ALA A 365 24.07 -23.50 12.59
N GLY A 366 23.33 -24.18 11.71
CA GLY A 366 21.86 -24.26 11.75
C GLY A 366 21.13 -23.61 10.58
N CYS A 367 21.85 -22.87 9.76
CA CYS A 367 21.41 -22.27 8.50
C CYS A 367 22.35 -22.68 7.35
N HIS A 368 22.01 -22.30 6.13
CA HIS A 368 22.69 -22.71 4.91
C HIS A 368 22.95 -21.52 3.99
N ASP A 369 24.06 -21.59 3.26
CA ASP A 369 24.34 -20.67 2.17
C ASP A 369 23.58 -21.09 0.91
N SER A 370 23.27 -20.12 0.04
CA SER A 370 22.63 -20.43 -1.25
C SER A 370 23.59 -21.05 -2.27
N GLY A 371 24.90 -20.80 -2.13
CA GLY A 371 25.82 -20.85 -3.27
C GLY A 371 25.52 -19.74 -4.29
N TRP A 372 26.31 -19.66 -5.37
CA TRP A 372 26.04 -18.71 -6.45
C TRP A 372 24.81 -19.15 -7.27
N GLN A 373 23.86 -18.24 -7.45
CA GLN A 373 22.64 -18.47 -8.21
C GLN A 373 22.23 -17.22 -9.01
N THR A 374 21.49 -17.40 -10.10
CA THR A 374 20.99 -16.26 -10.91
C THR A 374 19.70 -15.64 -10.34
N SER A 375 19.04 -16.31 -9.40
CA SER A 375 17.84 -15.79 -8.76
C SER A 375 18.22 -14.80 -7.65
N PRO A 376 17.59 -13.60 -7.62
CA PRO A 376 17.76 -12.66 -6.51
C PRO A 376 17.00 -13.09 -5.26
N THR A 377 16.28 -14.22 -5.27
CA THR A 377 15.51 -14.72 -4.13
C THR A 377 16.14 -16.00 -3.58
N TYR A 378 16.28 -16.09 -2.27
CA TYR A 378 16.71 -17.29 -1.58
C TYR A 378 15.73 -17.65 -0.47
N THR A 379 15.47 -18.95 -0.31
CA THR A 379 14.70 -19.48 0.81
C THR A 379 15.51 -20.57 1.47
N ASP A 380 15.99 -20.29 2.67
CA ASP A 380 16.63 -21.27 3.51
C ASP A 380 15.54 -22.08 4.25
N THR A 381 15.66 -23.40 4.25
CA THR A 381 14.64 -24.33 4.75
C THR A 381 15.24 -25.33 5.73
N ALA A 382 14.38 -26.04 6.46
CA ALA A 382 14.78 -27.00 7.49
C ALA A 382 15.57 -26.35 8.65
N LEU A 383 15.24 -25.09 8.95
CA LEU A 383 15.78 -24.33 10.06
C LEU A 383 15.16 -24.75 11.39
N ALA A 384 15.91 -24.58 12.47
CA ALA A 384 15.35 -24.72 13.82
C ALA A 384 14.32 -23.61 14.08
N SER A 385 13.16 -23.98 14.64
CA SER A 385 12.09 -23.04 14.98
C SER A 385 12.50 -22.12 16.14
N ASP A 386 12.14 -20.84 16.06
CA ASP A 386 12.38 -19.83 17.10
C ASP A 386 13.86 -19.62 17.44
N VAL A 387 14.72 -19.75 16.42
CA VAL A 387 16.15 -19.43 16.47
C VAL A 387 16.43 -18.37 15.42
N GLU A 388 17.07 -17.28 15.84
CA GLU A 388 17.49 -16.19 14.97
C GLU A 388 18.78 -16.54 14.20
N PHE A 389 18.79 -16.27 12.90
CA PHE A 389 19.92 -16.46 11.99
C PHE A 389 20.20 -15.18 11.20
N GLY A 390 21.48 -14.86 11.03
CA GLY A 390 21.98 -13.72 10.28
C GLY A 390 22.36 -14.06 8.85
N TYR A 391 21.88 -13.26 7.90
CA TYR A 391 22.22 -13.37 6.48
C TYR A 391 22.81 -12.07 5.94
N ARG A 392 23.70 -12.21 4.96
CA ARG A 392 24.16 -11.13 4.08
C ARG A 392 24.15 -11.62 2.63
N VAL A 393 24.07 -10.70 1.69
CA VAL A 393 24.13 -11.00 0.25
C VAL A 393 25.24 -10.22 -0.42
N ARG A 394 25.88 -10.83 -1.42
CA ARG A 394 26.72 -10.12 -2.40
C ARG A 394 26.39 -10.64 -3.80
N THR A 395 26.81 -9.88 -4.81
CA THR A 395 26.63 -10.21 -6.21
C THR A 395 27.96 -10.28 -6.94
N ARG A 396 28.00 -11.01 -8.05
CA ARG A 396 29.13 -11.01 -8.98
C ARG A 396 28.66 -10.94 -10.43
N ASP A 397 29.50 -10.41 -11.29
CA ASP A 397 29.32 -10.53 -12.74
C ASP A 397 29.74 -11.92 -13.26
N GLY A 398 29.35 -12.19 -14.50
CA GLY A 398 29.66 -13.43 -15.22
C GLY A 398 31.04 -13.49 -15.87
N VAL A 399 31.96 -12.57 -15.56
CA VAL A 399 33.29 -12.54 -16.20
C VAL A 399 34.03 -13.85 -15.90
N GLN A 400 34.39 -14.58 -16.96
CA GLN A 400 35.04 -15.90 -16.83
C GLN A 400 36.51 -15.84 -16.41
N TRP A 401 37.16 -14.70 -16.61
CA TRP A 401 38.52 -14.49 -16.13
C TRP A 401 38.51 -14.12 -14.63
N ILE A 402 39.53 -14.55 -13.88
CA ILE A 402 39.64 -14.33 -12.43
C ILE A 402 40.19 -12.92 -12.20
N PRO A 403 39.42 -11.96 -11.68
CA PRO A 403 39.99 -10.69 -11.24
C PRO A 403 40.97 -10.93 -10.09
N ASP A 404 41.99 -10.09 -9.97
CA ASP A 404 43.02 -10.14 -8.91
C ASP A 404 42.44 -9.70 -7.53
N ASP A 405 41.30 -10.27 -7.12
CA ASP A 405 40.67 -10.06 -5.82
C ASP A 405 41.18 -11.06 -4.75
N GLY A 406 42.04 -12.00 -5.14
CA GLY A 406 42.68 -12.98 -4.27
C GLY A 406 41.75 -14.12 -3.80
N THR A 407 40.55 -14.26 -4.36
CA THR A 407 39.57 -15.28 -3.94
C THR A 407 39.58 -16.56 -4.79
N ASP A 408 40.35 -16.61 -5.89
CA ASP A 408 40.34 -17.68 -6.91
C ASP A 408 38.94 -17.99 -7.50
N GLU A 409 37.94 -17.15 -7.20
CA GLU A 409 36.57 -17.25 -7.72
C GLU A 409 36.38 -16.27 -8.89
N PRO A 410 35.80 -16.70 -10.02
CA PRO A 410 35.54 -15.82 -11.17
C PRO A 410 34.54 -14.71 -10.84
N GLY A 411 34.57 -13.66 -11.66
CA GLY A 411 33.69 -12.50 -11.61
C GLY A 411 34.10 -11.42 -10.60
N ASN A 412 33.87 -10.15 -10.94
CA ASN A 412 34.05 -9.04 -10.00
C ASN A 412 32.89 -9.05 -9.00
N LYS A 413 33.19 -8.90 -7.71
CA LYS A 413 32.24 -9.09 -6.61
C LYS A 413 31.97 -7.79 -5.91
N THR A 414 30.71 -7.55 -5.56
CA THR A 414 30.35 -6.42 -4.70
C THR A 414 30.85 -6.62 -3.29
N GLU A 415 30.95 -5.52 -2.55
CA GLU A 415 30.98 -5.56 -1.10
C GLU A 415 29.67 -6.17 -0.57
N TRP A 416 29.76 -6.86 0.56
CA TRP A 416 28.61 -7.50 1.21
C TRP A 416 27.56 -6.47 1.63
N SER A 417 26.29 -6.86 1.54
CA SER A 417 25.20 -6.14 2.17
C SER A 417 25.38 -6.03 3.69
N GLU A 418 24.62 -5.12 4.31
CA GLU A 418 24.46 -5.17 5.76
C GLU A 418 23.85 -6.53 6.17
N ILE A 419 24.33 -7.05 7.30
CA ILE A 419 23.79 -8.28 7.90
C ILE A 419 22.39 -7.98 8.43
N ARG A 420 21.45 -8.89 8.16
CA ARG A 420 20.08 -8.86 8.67
C ARG A 420 19.73 -10.19 9.31
N TYR A 421 18.87 -10.13 10.32
CA TYR A 421 18.53 -11.27 11.16
C TYR A 421 17.05 -11.61 11.05
N ALA A 422 16.74 -12.90 11.01
CA ALA A 422 15.38 -13.43 11.01
C ALA A 422 15.34 -14.77 11.72
N GLY A 423 14.17 -15.16 12.26
CA GLY A 423 14.02 -16.47 12.90
C GLY A 423 13.12 -16.48 14.14
N HIS A 424 12.89 -15.32 14.76
CA HIS A 424 11.86 -15.16 15.78
C HIS A 424 10.48 -14.95 15.15
N ASP A 425 9.50 -15.69 15.65
CA ASP A 425 8.10 -15.49 15.28
C ASP A 425 7.52 -14.32 16.08
N ASN A 426 7.15 -13.27 15.36
CA ASN A 426 6.56 -12.04 15.91
C ASN A 426 5.12 -11.83 15.42
N ILE A 427 4.50 -12.84 14.83
CA ILE A 427 3.17 -12.75 14.22
C ILE A 427 2.18 -13.54 15.08
N PRO A 428 1.08 -12.92 15.56
CA PRO A 428 0.05 -13.67 16.28
C PRO A 428 -0.68 -14.69 15.39
N PRO A 429 -1.32 -15.73 15.99
CA PRO A 429 -2.10 -16.72 15.25
C PRO A 429 -3.22 -16.14 14.40
N VAL A 430 -3.49 -16.77 13.25
CA VAL A 430 -4.52 -16.34 12.29
C VAL A 430 -5.48 -17.46 11.87
N PRO A 431 -6.77 -17.17 11.62
CA PRO A 431 -7.45 -15.92 11.92
C PRO A 431 -7.67 -15.75 13.44
N ALA A 432 -7.84 -14.51 13.90
CA ALA A 432 -8.22 -14.26 15.30
C ALA A 432 -9.52 -15.02 15.63
N PRO A 433 -9.57 -15.80 16.72
CA PRO A 433 -10.70 -16.66 17.00
C PRO A 433 -11.89 -15.87 17.55
N TYR A 434 -13.09 -16.39 17.34
CA TYR A 434 -14.32 -15.94 18.01
C TYR A 434 -15.12 -17.13 18.54
N ILE A 435 -16.01 -16.88 19.50
CA ILE A 435 -16.89 -17.92 20.05
C ILE A 435 -17.93 -18.29 18.98
N GLN A 436 -17.78 -19.47 18.39
CA GLN A 436 -18.67 -19.98 17.34
C GLN A 436 -20.00 -20.47 17.93
N THR A 437 -19.95 -21.15 19.07
CA THR A 437 -21.15 -21.64 19.77
C THR A 437 -21.01 -21.47 21.27
N ILE A 438 -22.08 -21.03 21.92
CA ILE A 438 -22.23 -20.97 23.38
C ILE A 438 -23.59 -21.56 23.76
N THR A 439 -23.61 -22.49 24.72
CA THR A 439 -24.84 -23.19 25.12
C THR A 439 -24.88 -23.45 26.61
N ALA A 440 -26.06 -23.36 27.23
CA ALA A 440 -26.25 -23.76 28.62
C ALA A 440 -26.36 -25.28 28.66
N ALA A 441 -25.32 -25.96 29.15
CA ALA A 441 -25.30 -27.41 29.28
C ALA A 441 -26.19 -27.89 30.44
N SER A 442 -26.44 -27.02 31.43
CA SER A 442 -27.37 -27.24 32.54
C SER A 442 -27.76 -25.90 33.19
N PRO A 443 -28.65 -25.85 34.20
CA PRO A 443 -28.85 -24.66 35.04
C PRO A 443 -27.58 -24.11 35.70
N THR A 444 -26.48 -24.88 35.76
CA THR A 444 -25.24 -24.50 36.46
C THR A 444 -23.98 -24.64 35.60
N SER A 445 -24.10 -24.74 34.27
CA SER A 445 -22.94 -24.85 33.38
C SER A 445 -23.18 -24.33 31.97
N ILE A 446 -22.12 -23.76 31.38
CA ILE A 446 -22.08 -23.22 30.02
C ILE A 446 -20.91 -23.85 29.25
N SER A 447 -21.17 -24.35 28.05
CA SER A 447 -20.15 -24.89 27.14
C SER A 447 -19.97 -23.98 25.92
N MET A 448 -18.72 -23.73 25.57
CA MET A 448 -18.28 -22.83 24.51
C MET A 448 -17.31 -23.53 23.56
N VAL A 449 -17.43 -23.21 22.27
CA VAL A 449 -16.52 -23.63 21.20
C VAL A 449 -16.11 -22.41 20.39
N ALA A 450 -14.82 -22.16 20.26
CA ALA A 450 -14.25 -21.11 19.42
C ALA A 450 -13.86 -21.64 18.02
N THR A 451 -13.69 -20.74 17.07
CA THR A 451 -13.09 -21.08 15.77
C THR A 451 -11.59 -21.36 15.92
N THR A 452 -11.06 -22.21 15.05
CA THR A 452 -9.62 -22.54 15.03
C THR A 452 -8.78 -21.43 14.41
N ALA A 453 -7.78 -20.98 15.15
CA ALA A 453 -6.65 -20.20 14.68
C ALA A 453 -5.46 -21.12 14.37
N TYR A 454 -4.57 -20.67 13.50
CA TYR A 454 -3.39 -21.38 13.01
C TYR A 454 -2.16 -20.52 13.20
N ASP A 455 -1.07 -21.18 13.56
CA ASP A 455 0.25 -20.60 13.73
C ASP A 455 1.27 -21.73 13.59
N ASP A 456 2.43 -21.45 13.00
CA ASP A 456 3.46 -22.46 12.76
C ASP A 456 4.16 -22.91 14.06
N SER A 457 4.20 -22.05 15.08
CA SER A 457 4.68 -22.43 16.42
C SER A 457 3.63 -23.20 17.23
N GLY A 458 2.37 -23.19 16.77
CA GLY A 458 1.20 -23.80 17.42
C GLY A 458 0.40 -22.81 18.26
N VAL A 459 -0.83 -23.18 18.64
CA VAL A 459 -1.82 -22.23 19.17
C VAL A 459 -2.38 -22.63 20.54
N GLU A 460 -2.63 -21.65 21.40
CA GLU A 460 -3.42 -21.76 22.63
C GLU A 460 -4.54 -20.72 22.69
N TYR A 461 -5.62 -21.01 23.43
CA TYR A 461 -6.82 -20.18 23.54
C TYR A 461 -7.05 -19.75 24.99
N TYR A 462 -7.64 -18.57 25.17
CA TYR A 462 -8.07 -18.07 26.48
C TYR A 462 -9.51 -17.58 26.38
N PHE A 463 -10.42 -18.17 27.17
CA PHE A 463 -11.79 -17.73 27.37
C PHE A 463 -11.87 -16.91 28.66
N ASP A 464 -12.33 -15.68 28.52
CA ASP A 464 -12.40 -14.66 29.57
C ASP A 464 -13.85 -14.37 29.91
N ASN A 465 -14.22 -14.51 31.18
CA ASN A 465 -15.54 -14.13 31.67
C ASN A 465 -15.55 -12.64 32.02
N VAL A 466 -16.41 -11.88 31.34
CA VAL A 466 -16.49 -10.42 31.49
C VAL A 466 -17.83 -9.93 32.02
N VAL A 467 -18.84 -10.79 32.03
CA VAL A 467 -20.17 -10.52 32.59
C VAL A 467 -20.61 -11.71 33.44
N GLY A 468 -21.20 -11.41 34.59
CA GLY A 468 -21.52 -12.39 35.63
C GLY A 468 -20.30 -12.69 36.50
N ASN A 469 -20.47 -13.62 37.44
CA ASN A 469 -19.38 -14.15 38.27
C ASN A 469 -19.02 -15.56 37.79
N GLY A 470 -18.64 -15.68 36.51
CA GLY A 470 -18.14 -16.93 35.92
C GLY A 470 -16.65 -17.11 36.17
N HIS A 471 -16.04 -18.08 35.49
CA HIS A 471 -14.61 -18.38 35.58
C HIS A 471 -13.93 -18.24 34.22
N ASP A 472 -12.64 -17.91 34.25
CA ASP A 472 -11.77 -17.92 33.08
C ASP A 472 -11.20 -19.32 32.83
N SER A 473 -10.85 -19.63 31.58
CA SER A 473 -10.26 -20.93 31.24
C SER A 473 -8.78 -21.05 31.59
N GLY A 474 -8.06 -19.93 31.74
CA GLY A 474 -6.61 -19.91 31.53
C GLY A 474 -6.25 -20.22 30.06
N TRP A 475 -4.96 -20.34 29.76
CA TRP A 475 -4.51 -20.75 28.41
C TRP A 475 -4.68 -22.26 28.22
N ILE A 476 -5.43 -22.66 27.20
CA ILE A 476 -5.76 -24.05 26.89
C ILE A 476 -5.39 -24.38 25.43
N ALA A 477 -4.95 -25.61 25.17
CA ALA A 477 -4.47 -26.03 23.84
C ALA A 477 -5.59 -26.24 22.80
N GLY A 478 -6.86 -26.24 23.21
CA GLY A 478 -8.00 -26.53 22.34
C GLY A 478 -9.06 -25.43 22.41
N PRO A 479 -9.89 -25.29 21.36
CA PRO A 479 -10.87 -24.21 21.26
C PRO A 479 -12.16 -24.48 22.05
N ASN A 480 -12.15 -25.40 23.02
CA ASN A 480 -13.35 -25.84 23.74
C ASN A 480 -13.20 -25.55 25.23
N TYR A 481 -14.16 -24.84 25.81
CA TYR A 481 -14.19 -24.53 27.23
C TYR A 481 -15.58 -24.79 27.82
N THR A 482 -15.65 -25.33 29.03
CA THR A 482 -16.91 -25.51 29.76
C THR A 482 -16.74 -24.94 31.16
N ASP A 483 -17.53 -23.92 31.45
CA ASP A 483 -17.62 -23.31 32.77
C ASP A 483 -18.74 -23.99 33.57
N VAL A 484 -18.45 -24.32 34.83
CA VAL A 484 -19.31 -25.12 35.70
C VAL A 484 -19.46 -24.45 37.07
N ASN A 485 -20.47 -24.88 37.84
CA ASN A 485 -20.82 -24.31 39.15
C ASN A 485 -21.35 -22.87 39.05
N LEU A 486 -22.07 -22.57 37.98
CA LEU A 486 -22.73 -21.29 37.76
C LEU A 486 -24.06 -21.21 38.51
N ALA A 487 -24.54 -19.99 38.77
CA ALA A 487 -25.86 -19.76 39.33
C ALA A 487 -26.95 -19.98 38.24
N PRO A 488 -28.08 -20.62 38.57
CA PRO A 488 -29.23 -20.72 37.66
C PRO A 488 -29.93 -19.37 37.51
N ASP A 489 -30.63 -19.19 36.38
CA ASP A 489 -31.37 -17.96 36.05
C ASP A 489 -30.50 -16.69 36.07
N MET A 490 -29.24 -16.81 35.61
CA MET A 490 -28.25 -15.73 35.63
C MET A 490 -27.58 -15.56 34.27
N GLU A 491 -27.33 -14.30 33.88
CA GLU A 491 -26.63 -13.95 32.64
C GLU A 491 -25.11 -13.96 32.81
N TYR A 492 -24.42 -14.55 31.84
CA TYR A 492 -22.96 -14.61 31.75
C TYR A 492 -22.48 -14.15 30.38
N GLY A 493 -21.29 -13.57 30.31
CA GLY A 493 -20.68 -13.09 29.08
C GLY A 493 -19.22 -13.50 28.95
N TYR A 494 -18.87 -14.06 27.80
CA TYR A 494 -17.52 -14.55 27.52
C TYR A 494 -16.97 -13.99 26.22
N ARG A 495 -15.64 -13.86 26.15
CA ARG A 495 -14.87 -13.55 24.94
C ARG A 495 -13.66 -14.46 24.85
N VAL A 496 -13.10 -14.64 23.64
CA VAL A 496 -11.95 -15.52 23.41
C VAL A 496 -10.83 -14.78 22.67
N ARG A 497 -9.58 -15.16 22.92
CA ARG A 497 -8.42 -14.83 22.09
C ARG A 497 -7.48 -16.02 21.98
N ALA A 498 -6.57 -15.99 21.01
CA ALA A 498 -5.51 -16.97 20.86
C ALA A 498 -4.14 -16.36 21.13
N ARG A 499 -3.15 -17.22 21.38
CA ARG A 499 -1.73 -16.90 21.33
C ARG A 499 -0.96 -18.00 20.64
N ASP A 500 0.19 -17.65 20.09
CA ASP A 500 1.14 -18.63 19.57
C ASP A 500 1.97 -19.25 20.71
N ARG A 501 2.84 -20.22 20.36
CA ARG A 501 3.75 -20.88 21.31
C ARG A 501 5.22 -20.52 21.09
N SER A 502 5.48 -19.45 20.35
CA SER A 502 6.82 -18.87 20.24
C SER A 502 7.31 -18.35 21.60
N SER A 503 8.60 -18.04 21.70
CA SER A 503 9.16 -17.34 22.87
C SER A 503 8.51 -15.97 23.11
N ALA A 504 8.04 -15.30 22.05
CA ALA A 504 7.34 -14.02 22.12
C ALA A 504 5.88 -14.14 22.60
N GLN A 505 5.25 -15.32 22.44
CA GLN A 505 3.86 -15.60 22.80
C GLN A 505 2.90 -14.55 22.24
N ASN A 506 2.95 -14.28 20.94
CA ASN A 506 2.18 -13.21 20.34
C ASN A 506 0.67 -13.53 20.45
N VAL A 507 -0.12 -12.53 20.82
CA VAL A 507 -1.54 -12.68 21.16
C VAL A 507 -2.43 -12.04 20.11
N THR A 508 -3.56 -12.67 19.79
CA THR A 508 -4.60 -12.05 18.97
C THR A 508 -5.36 -11.00 19.76
N PRO A 509 -6.06 -10.06 19.08
CA PRO A 509 -7.12 -9.29 19.71
C PRO A 509 -8.19 -10.19 20.33
N TRP A 510 -8.94 -9.63 21.29
CA TRP A 510 -10.12 -10.29 21.86
C TRP A 510 -11.27 -10.31 20.85
N SER A 511 -12.06 -11.39 20.86
CA SER A 511 -13.35 -11.46 20.17
C SER A 511 -14.38 -10.52 20.81
N ASP A 512 -15.49 -10.30 20.09
CA ASP A 512 -16.70 -9.75 20.70
C ASP A 512 -17.18 -10.64 21.86
N THR A 513 -17.85 -10.00 22.83
CA THR A 513 -18.45 -10.70 23.97
C THR A 513 -19.78 -11.32 23.58
N VAL A 514 -19.96 -12.60 23.87
CA VAL A 514 -21.22 -13.33 23.66
C VAL A 514 -21.89 -13.58 25.00
N LEU A 515 -23.18 -13.22 25.10
CA LEU A 515 -23.98 -13.33 26.32
C LEU A 515 -24.90 -14.55 26.28
N LEU A 516 -25.13 -15.18 27.44
CA LEU A 516 -26.07 -16.29 27.62
C LEU A 516 -26.62 -16.32 29.06
N THR A 517 -27.91 -16.61 29.20
CA THR A 517 -28.58 -16.84 30.50
C THR A 517 -28.75 -18.33 30.79
N THR A 518 -28.39 -18.78 32.00
CA THR A 518 -28.65 -20.16 32.46
C THR A 518 -30.15 -20.36 32.77
N PRO A 519 -30.72 -21.56 32.55
CA PRO A 519 -32.15 -21.80 32.83
C PRO A 519 -32.44 -21.89 34.35
N PRO A 520 -33.70 -21.65 34.78
CA PRO A 520 -34.15 -21.80 36.17
C PRO A 520 -34.32 -23.28 36.59
N LEU A 521 -34.54 -23.52 37.89
CA LEU A 521 -34.88 -24.85 38.44
C LEU A 521 -36.37 -25.20 38.23
N ALA A 522 -36.71 -26.50 38.15
CA ALA A 522 -38.09 -26.97 37.95
C ALA A 522 -38.95 -26.94 39.24
N ASP A 523 -40.28 -26.73 39.08
CA ASP A 523 -41.27 -26.63 40.18
C ASP A 523 -41.88 -28.00 40.57
N THR A 524 -42.20 -28.17 41.86
CA THR A 524 -42.56 -29.45 42.50
C THR A 524 -43.79 -29.40 43.43
N ILE A 525 -44.51 -28.27 43.51
CA ILE A 525 -45.60 -28.07 44.49
C ILE A 525 -46.98 -28.17 43.79
N PRO A 526 -47.94 -29.00 44.26
CA PRO A 526 -49.30 -29.05 43.69
C PRO A 526 -50.17 -27.81 43.98
N PRO A 527 -51.23 -27.53 43.17
CA PRO A 527 -52.17 -26.41 43.40
C PRO A 527 -52.98 -26.48 44.72
N ASP A 528 -53.47 -25.34 45.20
CA ASP A 528 -54.38 -25.23 46.35
C ASP A 528 -55.82 -24.92 45.91
N PRO A 529 -56.89 -25.45 46.56
CA PRO A 529 -56.87 -26.24 47.79
C PRO A 529 -56.54 -27.72 47.54
N ASN A 530 -55.76 -28.31 48.45
CA ASN A 530 -55.41 -29.74 48.44
C ASN A 530 -55.77 -30.39 49.80
N PRO A 531 -56.83 -31.22 49.90
CA PRO A 531 -57.68 -31.74 48.82
C PRO A 531 -58.66 -30.72 48.23
N MET A 532 -59.11 -30.97 47.00
CA MET A 532 -60.10 -30.11 46.33
C MET A 532 -61.42 -30.04 47.07
N GLN A 533 -62.19 -28.99 46.79
CA GLN A 533 -63.49 -28.72 47.41
C GLN A 533 -64.51 -28.27 46.37
N TRP A 534 -65.79 -28.56 46.64
CA TRP A 534 -66.92 -27.97 45.91
C TRP A 534 -67.07 -26.50 46.28
N ASP A 535 -67.50 -25.68 45.32
CA ASP A 535 -67.70 -24.24 45.53
C ASP A 535 -68.90 -24.02 46.46
N PRO A 536 -68.72 -23.47 47.68
CA PRO A 536 -69.81 -23.32 48.65
C PRO A 536 -70.75 -22.14 48.34
N THR A 537 -70.53 -21.41 47.25
CA THR A 537 -71.33 -20.23 46.92
C THR A 537 -72.72 -20.62 46.42
N VAL A 538 -73.76 -20.20 47.15
CA VAL A 538 -75.16 -20.40 46.76
C VAL A 538 -75.58 -19.31 45.78
N ASP A 539 -75.92 -19.68 44.55
CA ASP A 539 -76.40 -18.73 43.55
C ASP A 539 -77.85 -18.25 43.82
N ALA A 540 -78.34 -17.29 43.03
CA ALA A 540 -79.68 -16.73 43.19
C ALA A 540 -80.83 -17.75 42.98
N ASN A 541 -80.52 -18.93 42.43
CA ASN A 541 -81.44 -20.04 42.23
C ASN A 541 -81.25 -21.17 43.27
N GLY A 542 -80.44 -20.92 44.30
CA GLY A 542 -80.19 -21.84 45.40
C GLY A 542 -79.22 -22.98 45.06
N PHE A 543 -78.37 -22.84 44.04
CA PHE A 543 -77.35 -23.83 43.68
C PHE A 543 -76.04 -23.55 44.43
N ASP A 544 -75.56 -24.49 45.22
CA ASP A 544 -74.43 -24.39 46.15
C ASP A 544 -73.17 -25.12 45.68
N GLY A 545 -72.97 -25.18 44.36
CA GLY A 545 -71.78 -25.74 43.69
C GLY A 545 -71.62 -27.26 43.77
N THR A 546 -72.28 -27.93 44.71
CA THR A 546 -72.37 -29.39 44.75
C THR A 546 -73.14 -29.92 43.54
N PRO A 547 -72.90 -31.17 43.10
CA PRO A 547 -73.63 -31.78 42.00
C PRO A 547 -75.13 -31.69 42.22
N ARG A 548 -75.85 -31.11 41.25
CA ARG A 548 -77.32 -30.97 41.31
C ARG A 548 -77.93 -31.34 39.97
N GLU A 549 -79.07 -32.03 40.00
CA GLU A 549 -79.83 -32.34 38.79
C GLU A 549 -80.73 -31.15 38.41
N ILE A 550 -80.59 -30.65 37.18
CA ILE A 550 -81.36 -29.52 36.64
C ILE A 550 -82.04 -29.91 35.33
N GLU A 551 -83.29 -29.47 35.13
CA GLU A 551 -84.03 -29.57 33.87
C GLU A 551 -83.80 -28.28 33.07
N ILE A 552 -83.23 -28.40 31.88
CA ILE A 552 -82.82 -27.21 31.09
C ILE A 552 -83.91 -26.78 30.08
N ASP A 553 -84.65 -27.72 29.48
CA ASP A 553 -85.75 -27.43 28.55
C ASP A 553 -87.09 -27.97 29.07
N VAL A 554 -88.00 -27.07 29.47
CA VAL A 554 -89.26 -27.43 30.12
C VAL A 554 -90.24 -27.99 29.08
N GLY A 555 -90.48 -29.32 29.12
CA GLY A 555 -91.51 -29.98 28.29
C GLY A 555 -91.11 -31.29 27.63
N THR A 556 -89.87 -31.76 27.80
CA THR A 556 -89.37 -33.05 27.30
C THR A 556 -88.94 -33.94 28.48
N SER A 557 -89.32 -35.23 28.48
CA SER A 557 -89.10 -36.12 29.64
C SER A 557 -87.66 -36.65 29.79
N PHE A 558 -86.68 -36.10 29.07
CA PHE A 558 -85.32 -36.67 28.91
C PHE A 558 -84.18 -35.64 28.96
N ASP A 559 -84.41 -34.38 29.36
CA ASP A 559 -83.38 -33.32 29.33
C ASP A 559 -82.92 -32.88 30.74
N PHE A 560 -82.57 -33.85 31.59
CA PHE A 560 -82.00 -33.61 32.92
C PHE A 560 -80.46 -33.68 32.90
N TRP A 561 -79.79 -32.69 33.49
CA TRP A 561 -78.34 -32.55 33.53
C TRP A 561 -77.83 -32.46 34.96
N ALA A 562 -76.66 -33.03 35.26
CA ALA A 562 -75.92 -32.74 36.48
C ALA A 562 -75.02 -31.53 36.26
N THR A 563 -75.15 -30.50 37.08
CA THR A 563 -74.25 -29.34 37.11
C THR A 563 -73.50 -29.31 38.43
N MET A 564 -72.20 -29.07 38.39
CA MET A 564 -71.31 -29.01 39.56
C MET A 564 -70.17 -28.01 39.35
N THR A 565 -69.73 -27.34 40.41
CA THR A 565 -68.65 -26.34 40.37
C THR A 565 -67.68 -26.57 41.54
N ALA A 566 -66.40 -26.70 41.23
CA ALA A 566 -65.30 -26.76 42.20
C ALA A 566 -64.80 -25.36 42.57
N VAL A 567 -64.17 -25.23 43.75
CA VAL A 567 -63.41 -24.02 44.10
C VAL A 567 -62.32 -23.76 43.06
N VAL A 568 -62.07 -22.48 42.72
CA VAL A 568 -60.96 -22.10 41.84
C VAL A 568 -59.63 -22.43 42.53
N ALA A 569 -58.90 -23.39 41.97
CA ALA A 569 -57.57 -23.76 42.44
C ALA A 569 -56.49 -22.82 41.90
N VAL A 570 -55.50 -22.49 42.74
CA VAL A 570 -54.39 -21.58 42.46
C VAL A 570 -53.08 -22.30 42.73
N ASP A 571 -52.16 -22.23 41.77
CA ASP A 571 -50.81 -22.78 41.89
C ASP A 571 -49.81 -21.70 42.35
N ALA A 572 -49.05 -22.00 43.39
CA ALA A 572 -48.04 -21.11 43.95
C ALA A 572 -46.80 -20.98 43.04
N GLY A 573 -46.48 -22.02 42.25
CA GLY A 573 -45.42 -21.99 41.24
C GLY A 573 -45.77 -21.17 40.00
N GLY A 574 -47.05 -20.82 39.86
CA GLY A 574 -47.60 -20.04 38.76
C GLY A 574 -47.80 -20.88 37.50
N GLY A 575 -48.99 -20.79 36.93
CA GLY A 575 -49.34 -21.52 35.71
C GLY A 575 -50.82 -21.85 35.64
N PRO A 576 -51.30 -22.37 34.49
CA PRO A 576 -52.69 -22.79 34.34
C PRO A 576 -52.96 -24.07 35.16
N VAL A 577 -54.10 -24.09 35.86
CA VAL A 577 -54.58 -25.26 36.62
C VAL A 577 -55.69 -25.98 35.85
N GLN A 578 -55.66 -27.31 35.85
CA GLN A 578 -56.71 -28.16 35.24
C GLN A 578 -57.48 -28.94 36.31
N TYR A 579 -58.76 -29.23 36.07
CA TYR A 579 -59.69 -29.92 36.97
C TYR A 579 -60.18 -31.25 36.36
N PHE A 580 -60.45 -32.24 37.19
CA PHE A 580 -61.02 -33.52 36.78
C PHE A 580 -62.23 -33.88 37.65
N PHE A 581 -63.42 -33.88 37.08
CA PHE A 581 -64.68 -34.30 37.72
C PHE A 581 -64.95 -35.77 37.39
N GLU A 582 -65.03 -36.59 38.43
CA GLU A 582 -65.26 -38.02 38.31
C GLU A 582 -66.66 -38.37 38.81
N CYS A 583 -67.46 -39.02 37.96
CA CYS A 583 -68.67 -39.70 38.35
C CYS A 583 -68.31 -41.09 38.90
N THR A 584 -68.36 -41.23 40.22
CA THR A 584 -68.04 -42.48 40.92
C THR A 584 -69.09 -43.57 40.70
N SER A 585 -70.31 -43.18 40.33
CA SER A 585 -71.41 -44.12 40.10
C SER A 585 -71.45 -44.70 38.68
N GLU A 586 -70.94 -43.97 37.68
CA GLU A 586 -70.84 -44.44 36.30
C GLU A 586 -69.76 -43.65 35.55
N PRO A 587 -68.60 -44.26 35.24
CA PRO A 587 -67.44 -43.57 34.66
C PRO A 587 -67.72 -42.90 33.30
N GLY A 588 -68.80 -43.28 32.61
CA GLY A 588 -69.23 -42.65 31.36
C GLY A 588 -69.55 -41.16 31.48
N PHE A 589 -69.70 -40.65 32.70
CA PHE A 589 -69.96 -39.24 32.99
C PHE A 589 -68.75 -38.48 33.56
N ASN A 590 -67.52 -38.98 33.38
CA ASN A 590 -66.30 -38.28 33.79
C ASN A 590 -65.96 -37.13 32.83
N SER A 591 -65.44 -36.02 33.33
CA SER A 591 -65.11 -34.84 32.50
C SER A 591 -63.81 -34.98 31.68
N GLY A 592 -62.89 -35.84 32.11
CA GLY A 592 -61.47 -35.68 31.73
C GLY A 592 -60.86 -34.44 32.40
N TRP A 593 -59.60 -34.12 32.09
CA TRP A 593 -58.96 -32.89 32.57
C TRP A 593 -59.45 -31.69 31.76
N ILE A 594 -60.15 -30.76 32.40
CA ILE A 594 -60.72 -29.55 31.81
C ILE A 594 -60.14 -28.30 32.48
N ALA A 595 -60.06 -27.18 31.76
CA ALA A 595 -59.52 -25.93 32.30
C ALA A 595 -60.54 -25.14 33.16
N THR A 596 -61.83 -25.50 33.07
CA THR A 596 -62.91 -24.83 33.80
C THR A 596 -63.23 -25.57 35.10
N ASN A 597 -63.52 -24.81 36.16
CA ASN A 597 -63.92 -25.36 37.46
C ASN A 597 -65.41 -25.72 37.52
N THR A 598 -66.17 -25.59 36.43
CA THR A 598 -67.57 -26.03 36.33
C THR A 598 -67.70 -27.13 35.29
N TYR A 599 -68.51 -28.14 35.62
CA TYR A 599 -68.82 -29.26 34.74
C TYR A 599 -70.32 -29.50 34.67
N GLN A 600 -70.83 -29.75 33.45
CA GLN A 600 -72.22 -30.08 33.17
C GLN A 600 -72.30 -31.32 32.30
N VAL A 601 -73.15 -32.28 32.67
CA VAL A 601 -73.32 -33.54 31.92
C VAL A 601 -74.77 -34.02 31.87
N LEU A 602 -75.23 -34.43 30.68
CA LEU A 602 -76.59 -34.91 30.46
C LEU A 602 -76.81 -36.28 31.12
N LEU A 603 -77.74 -36.34 32.07
CA LEU A 603 -78.15 -37.57 32.76
C LEU A 603 -79.34 -38.26 32.07
N GLY A 604 -80.12 -37.51 31.29
CA GLY A 604 -81.27 -38.00 30.57
C GLY A 604 -82.56 -37.91 31.40
N ARG A 605 -82.96 -38.99 32.09
CA ARG A 605 -84.22 -39.03 32.84
C ARG A 605 -84.05 -38.51 34.26
N ARG A 606 -85.04 -37.77 34.77
CA ARG A 606 -85.09 -37.32 36.16
C ARG A 606 -84.82 -38.43 37.19
N GLY A 607 -84.06 -38.10 38.23
CA GLY A 607 -83.81 -38.92 39.40
C GLY A 607 -82.72 -39.98 39.21
N GLN A 608 -81.70 -39.71 38.38
CA GLN A 608 -80.59 -40.67 38.20
C GLN A 608 -79.70 -40.81 39.45
N GLY A 609 -79.62 -39.80 40.33
CA GLY A 609 -78.87 -39.87 41.60
C GLY A 609 -77.38 -40.19 41.43
N ARG A 610 -76.69 -39.50 40.51
CA ARG A 610 -75.27 -39.79 40.18
C ARG A 610 -74.31 -39.09 41.13
N ALA A 611 -73.31 -39.81 41.63
CA ALA A 611 -72.36 -39.31 42.63
C ALA A 611 -71.02 -38.85 42.02
N PHE A 612 -70.57 -37.63 42.30
CA PHE A 612 -69.36 -37.01 41.74
C PHE A 612 -68.32 -36.60 42.79
N ARG A 613 -67.05 -36.45 42.39
CA ARG A 613 -65.93 -35.81 43.12
C ARG A 613 -64.95 -35.11 42.16
N VAL A 614 -64.09 -34.20 42.64
CA VAL A 614 -63.15 -33.43 41.80
C VAL A 614 -61.70 -33.40 42.36
N LYS A 615 -60.68 -33.29 41.50
CA LYS A 615 -59.28 -32.94 41.84
C LYS A 615 -58.66 -31.97 40.81
N ALA A 616 -57.50 -31.38 41.10
CA ALA A 616 -56.79 -30.41 40.25
C ALA A 616 -55.32 -30.79 39.98
N ARG A 617 -54.67 -30.21 38.94
CA ARG A 617 -53.22 -30.36 38.66
C ARG A 617 -52.60 -29.13 37.99
N ASP A 618 -51.28 -28.92 38.18
CA ASP A 618 -50.50 -27.86 37.51
C ASP A 618 -49.93 -28.28 36.13
N GLN A 619 -49.13 -27.40 35.51
CA GLN A 619 -48.47 -27.64 34.21
C GLN A 619 -47.30 -28.62 34.27
N TRP A 620 -46.73 -28.87 35.46
CA TRP A 620 -45.62 -29.79 35.70
C TRP A 620 -46.09 -31.18 36.12
N GLY A 621 -47.41 -31.37 36.29
CA GLY A 621 -48.05 -32.65 36.61
C GLY A 621 -48.24 -32.90 38.10
N ASN A 622 -48.06 -31.90 38.96
CA ASN A 622 -48.31 -32.02 40.40
C ASN A 622 -49.83 -31.96 40.67
N GLU A 623 -50.42 -33.02 41.23
CA GLU A 623 -51.88 -33.17 41.41
C GLU A 623 -52.32 -33.00 42.88
N THR A 624 -53.53 -32.48 43.08
CA THR A 624 -54.18 -32.36 44.40
C THR A 624 -54.96 -33.63 44.79
N GLY A 625 -55.33 -33.74 46.07
CA GLY A 625 -56.25 -34.75 46.58
C GLY A 625 -57.71 -34.51 46.14
N TRP A 626 -58.53 -35.58 46.17
CA TRP A 626 -59.93 -35.53 45.76
C TRP A 626 -60.86 -34.83 46.77
N SER A 627 -61.90 -34.16 46.26
CA SER A 627 -63.01 -33.63 47.05
C SER A 627 -63.90 -34.72 47.67
N PRO A 628 -64.75 -34.37 48.66
CA PRO A 628 -65.83 -35.25 49.11
C PRO A 628 -66.77 -35.64 47.96
N ILE A 629 -67.34 -36.85 48.03
CA ILE A 629 -68.32 -37.35 47.05
C ILE A 629 -69.70 -36.79 47.39
N ASP A 630 -70.43 -36.31 46.39
CA ASP A 630 -71.79 -35.80 46.56
C ASP A 630 -72.69 -36.18 45.37
N VAL A 631 -74.01 -36.24 45.58
CA VAL A 631 -74.98 -36.83 44.65
C VAL A 631 -75.81 -35.75 43.97
N ALA A 632 -75.91 -35.82 42.63
CA ALA A 632 -76.84 -34.98 41.87
C ALA A 632 -78.28 -35.47 42.05
N ASP A 633 -79.01 -34.82 42.96
CA ASP A 633 -80.43 -35.06 43.27
C ASP A 633 -81.37 -33.87 42.96
#